data_AF-F8PR97-F1
#
_entry.id   AF-F8PR97-F1
#
_cell.length_a   1.000
_cell.length_b   1.000
_cell.length_c   1.000
_cell.angle_alpha   90.00
_cell.angle_beta   90.00
_cell.angle_gamma   90.00
#
_symmetry.space_group_name_H-M   'P 1'
#
loop_
_entity.id
_entity.type
_entity.pdbx_description
1 polymer ?
#
loop_
_entity_poly.entity_id
_entity_poly.type
_entity_poly.pdbx_seq_one_letter_code
_entity_poly.pdbx_strand_id
1 'polypeptide(L)'
;MTQPTSRPSASTSAKRTHPLPIPPRVHALRAQPRTPVQYTDRIAILQFLSRPVPALSHLLPLFLSLGINNQARLDSMAEWPRVEVEKFIAKLVNANKLDAFEGKVIEMTLSGLLIEEPV
;
A
#
# COMPACT_ATOMS: atom_id res chain seq x y z
N MET A 1 -10.15 -88.47 4.59
CA MET A 1 -8.87 -87.78 4.31
C MET A 1 -9.06 -86.30 4.57
N THR A 2 -8.12 -85.70 5.32
CA THR A 2 -7.83 -84.27 5.51
C THR A 2 -8.89 -83.30 6.11
N GLN A 3 -8.67 -82.99 7.40
CA GLN A 3 -8.76 -81.69 8.10
C GLN A 3 -8.18 -80.49 7.27
N PRO A 4 -8.14 -79.20 7.70
CA PRO A 4 -8.70 -78.53 8.90
C PRO A 4 -9.15 -77.03 8.72
N THR A 5 -9.70 -76.43 9.81
CA THR A 5 -9.38 -75.11 10.42
C THR A 5 -9.68 -73.73 9.76
N SER A 6 -10.45 -72.95 10.54
CA SER A 6 -10.38 -71.50 10.84
C SER A 6 -10.59 -70.41 9.78
N ARG A 7 -11.49 -69.47 10.12
CA ARG A 7 -11.20 -68.12 10.68
C ARG A 7 -12.21 -67.10 10.14
N PRO A 8 -12.89 -66.29 10.96
CA PRO A 8 -13.66 -65.15 10.47
C PRO A 8 -12.72 -63.96 10.28
N SER A 9 -12.55 -63.54 9.02
CA SER A 9 -11.83 -62.31 8.68
C SER A 9 -12.83 -61.30 8.12
N ALA A 10 -13.11 -60.27 8.91
CA ALA A 10 -13.58 -59.00 8.39
C ALA A 10 -12.52 -58.46 7.42
N SER A 11 -12.94 -58.12 6.20
CA SER A 11 -12.21 -57.17 5.35
C SER A 11 -13.20 -56.35 4.53
N THR A 12 -13.34 -55.07 4.85
CA THR A 12 -12.52 -53.92 4.42
C THR A 12 -12.84 -53.49 2.99
N SER A 13 -13.02 -52.18 2.86
CA SER A 13 -12.69 -51.36 1.68
C SER A 13 -13.87 -50.79 0.89
N ALA A 14 -14.64 -49.95 1.59
CA ALA A 14 -15.20 -48.77 0.96
C ALA A 14 -14.26 -47.59 1.21
N LYS A 15 -13.50 -47.15 0.20
CA LYS A 15 -13.34 -45.71 -0.10
C LYS A 15 -12.57 -45.49 -1.40
N ARG A 16 -13.29 -44.92 -2.36
CA ARG A 16 -12.76 -44.28 -3.56
C ARG A 16 -11.64 -43.31 -3.17
N THR A 17 -10.43 -43.56 -3.63
CA THR A 17 -9.35 -42.59 -3.66
C THR A 17 -9.67 -41.58 -4.75
N HIS A 18 -10.27 -40.45 -4.37
CA HIS A 18 -10.27 -39.26 -5.20
C HIS A 18 -8.83 -38.70 -5.24
N PRO A 19 -8.28 -38.37 -6.42
CA PRO A 19 -7.07 -37.57 -6.49
C PRO A 19 -7.37 -36.18 -5.90
N LEU A 20 -6.60 -35.79 -4.89
CA LEU A 20 -6.66 -34.47 -4.26
C LEU A 20 -6.29 -33.40 -5.30
N PRO A 21 -7.01 -32.25 -5.34
CA PRO A 21 -6.55 -31.08 -6.07
C PRO A 21 -5.29 -30.55 -5.41
N ILE A 22 -4.20 -30.48 -6.16
CA ILE A 22 -2.98 -29.79 -5.77
C ILE A 22 -3.35 -28.32 -5.51
N PRO A 23 -3.08 -27.75 -4.33
CA PRO A 23 -3.34 -26.34 -4.10
C PRO A 23 -2.47 -25.49 -5.04
N PRO A 24 -3.00 -24.41 -5.63
CA PRO A 24 -2.20 -23.51 -6.43
C PRO A 24 -1.09 -22.92 -5.54
N ARG A 25 0.15 -23.03 -6.01
CA ARG A 25 1.32 -22.34 -5.45
C ARG A 25 0.94 -20.89 -5.20
N VAL A 26 0.77 -20.53 -3.93
CA VAL A 26 0.73 -19.15 -3.49
C VAL A 26 2.07 -18.57 -3.90
N HIS A 27 2.09 -17.72 -4.93
CA HIS A 27 3.25 -16.94 -5.27
C HIS A 27 3.63 -16.19 -3.99
N ALA A 28 4.74 -16.61 -3.39
CA ALA A 28 5.35 -15.90 -2.28
C ALA A 28 5.39 -14.43 -2.67
N LEU A 29 4.65 -13.62 -1.91
CA LEU A 29 4.73 -12.18 -1.91
C LEU A 29 6.21 -11.83 -1.86
N ARG A 30 6.76 -11.50 -3.03
CA ARG A 30 8.13 -11.11 -3.22
C ARG A 30 8.26 -9.83 -2.40
N ALA A 31 8.82 -9.95 -1.19
CA ALA A 31 9.20 -8.82 -0.38
C ALA A 31 10.08 -7.95 -1.27
N GLN A 32 9.54 -6.83 -1.73
CA GLN A 32 10.29 -5.91 -2.55
C GLN A 32 11.51 -5.47 -1.73
N PRO A 33 12.71 -5.45 -2.34
CA PRO A 33 13.86 -4.83 -1.71
C PRO A 33 13.46 -3.39 -1.38
N ARG A 34 13.45 -3.04 -0.10
CA ARG A 34 13.33 -1.65 0.34
C ARG A 34 14.62 -0.98 -0.11
N THR A 35 14.61 -0.42 -1.32
CA THR A 35 15.71 0.40 -1.79
C THR A 35 15.91 1.52 -0.76
N PRO A 36 17.15 1.80 -0.34
CA PRO A 36 17.39 2.93 0.54
C PRO A 36 16.86 4.17 -0.17
N VAL A 37 15.88 4.83 0.45
CA VAL A 37 15.38 6.14 0.00
C VAL A 37 16.60 7.04 -0.15
N GLN A 38 16.90 7.47 -1.37
CA GLN A 38 18.08 8.29 -1.59
C GLN A 38 17.87 9.61 -0.85
N TYR A 39 18.94 10.13 -0.25
CA TYR A 39 18.87 11.36 0.55
C TYR A 39 18.28 12.54 -0.24
N THR A 40 18.56 12.58 -1.54
CA THR A 40 17.99 13.53 -2.52
C THR A 40 16.46 13.48 -2.61
N ASP A 41 15.87 12.30 -2.44
CA ASP A 41 14.43 12.12 -2.60
C ASP A 41 13.65 12.74 -1.43
N ARG A 42 14.22 12.70 -0.22
CA ARG A 42 13.65 13.35 0.97
C ARG A 42 13.65 14.88 0.88
N ILE A 43 14.67 15.46 0.25
CA ILE A 43 14.77 16.91 0.09
C ILE A 43 13.62 17.44 -0.78
N ALA A 44 13.26 16.71 -1.84
CA ALA A 44 12.14 17.08 -2.71
C ALA A 44 10.81 17.14 -1.95
N ILE A 45 10.53 16.14 -1.10
CA ILE A 45 9.30 16.13 -0.29
C ILE A 45 9.30 17.28 0.73
N LEU A 46 10.43 17.54 1.39
CA LEU A 46 10.57 18.67 2.31
C LEU A 46 10.35 20.01 1.61
N GLN A 47 10.92 20.19 0.42
CA GLN A 47 10.72 21.41 -0.38
C GLN A 47 9.25 21.60 -0.74
N PHE A 48 8.57 20.53 -1.17
CA PHE A 48 7.13 20.57 -1.43
C PHE A 48 6.31 20.97 -0.20
N LEU A 49 6.58 20.36 0.96
CA LEU A 49 5.89 20.65 2.22
C LEU A 49 6.22 22.04 2.79
N SER A 50 7.31 22.66 2.35
CA SER A 50 7.72 24.01 2.75
C SER A 50 7.11 25.12 1.87
N ARG A 51 6.43 24.77 0.77
CA ARG A 51 5.76 25.75 -0.12
C ARG A 51 4.62 26.52 0.57
N PRO A 52 3.67 25.87 1.27
CA PRO A 52 2.60 26.59 1.93
C PRO A 52 3.09 27.36 3.17
N VAL A 53 2.39 28.44 3.51
CA VAL A 53 2.56 29.18 4.76
C VAL A 53 1.29 28.98 5.61
N PRO A 54 1.37 28.34 6.79
CA PRO A 54 2.58 27.81 7.45
C PRO A 54 3.15 26.56 6.77
N ALA A 55 4.47 26.37 6.90
CA ALA A 55 5.17 25.19 6.38
C ALA A 55 4.67 23.91 7.05
N LEU A 56 4.44 22.87 6.26
CA LEU A 56 3.89 21.58 6.68
C LEU A 56 4.97 20.50 6.82
N SER A 57 6.20 20.89 7.15
CA SER A 57 7.36 19.98 7.21
C SER A 57 7.20 18.84 8.23
N HIS A 58 6.33 19.01 9.24
CA HIS A 58 5.98 17.97 10.20
C HIS A 58 5.22 16.79 9.57
N LEU A 59 4.64 16.96 8.37
CA LEU A 59 3.96 15.90 7.63
C LEU A 59 4.91 15.01 6.82
N LEU A 60 6.22 15.31 6.81
CA LEU A 60 7.21 14.49 6.11
C LEU A 60 7.12 12.99 6.48
N PRO A 61 7.03 12.58 7.77
CA PRO A 61 6.92 11.18 8.13
C PRO A 61 5.66 10.51 7.55
N LEU A 62 4.55 11.26 7.45
CA LEU A 62 3.31 10.77 6.85
C LEU A 62 3.53 10.47 5.36
N PHE A 63 4.08 11.41 4.60
CA PHE A 63 4.35 11.23 3.18
C PHE A 63 5.28 10.04 2.91
N LEU A 64 6.35 9.91 3.70
CA LEU A 64 7.26 8.78 3.62
C LEU A 64 6.57 7.45 3.97
N SER A 65 5.67 7.44 4.96
CA SER A 65 4.89 6.24 5.33
C SER A 65 3.90 5.81 4.24
N LEU A 66 3.40 6.76 3.44
CA LEU A 66 2.52 6.53 2.30
C LEU A 66 3.29 6.15 1.02
N GLY A 67 4.63 6.11 1.07
CA GLY A 67 5.47 5.82 -0.09
C GLY A 67 5.68 7.00 -1.03
N ILE A 68 5.25 8.21 -0.63
CA ILE A 68 5.51 9.46 -1.34
C ILE A 68 6.87 9.95 -0.88
N ASN A 69 7.91 9.41 -1.51
CA ASN A 69 9.28 9.57 -1.05
C ASN A 69 10.20 10.30 -2.02
N ASN A 70 9.74 10.65 -3.23
CA ASN A 70 10.51 11.37 -4.25
C ASN A 70 9.64 12.36 -5.04
N GLN A 71 10.28 13.20 -5.86
CA GLN A 71 9.60 14.21 -6.69
C GLN A 71 8.65 13.57 -7.71
N ALA A 72 9.03 12.48 -8.38
CA ALA A 72 8.20 11.84 -9.40
C ALA A 72 6.83 11.37 -8.85
N ARG A 73 6.76 10.98 -7.57
CA ARG A 73 5.49 10.66 -6.89
C ARG A 73 4.63 11.90 -6.67
N LEU A 74 5.23 13.02 -6.30
CA LEU A 74 4.52 14.30 -6.18
C LEU A 74 3.99 14.77 -7.54
N ASP A 75 4.82 14.67 -8.58
CA ASP A 75 4.42 15.03 -9.95
C ASP A 75 3.27 14.14 -10.43
N SER A 76 3.37 12.82 -10.20
CA SER A 76 2.28 11.89 -10.50
C SER A 76 0.98 12.26 -9.78
N MET A 77 1.05 12.71 -8.52
CA MET A 77 -0.12 13.15 -7.76
C MET A 77 -0.68 14.49 -8.24
N ALA A 78 0.16 15.38 -8.76
CA ALA A 78 -0.27 16.65 -9.35
C ALA A 78 -1.02 16.43 -10.67
N GLU A 79 -0.72 15.35 -11.39
CA GLU A 79 -1.44 14.93 -12.60
C GLU A 79 -2.79 14.25 -12.30
N TRP A 80 -3.06 13.88 -11.05
CA TRP A 80 -4.32 13.22 -10.70
C TRP A 80 -5.52 14.15 -10.94
N PRO A 81 -6.67 13.60 -11.37
CA PRO A 81 -7.91 14.36 -11.38
C PRO A 81 -8.20 14.91 -9.98
N ARG A 82 -8.69 16.16 -9.90
CA ARG A 82 -8.98 16.83 -8.62
C ARG A 82 -9.83 15.97 -7.68
N VAL A 83 -10.82 15.26 -8.22
CA VAL A 83 -11.70 14.36 -7.46
C VAL A 83 -10.93 13.20 -6.81
N GLU A 84 -9.86 12.71 -7.43
CA GLU A 84 -9.01 11.66 -6.87
C GLU A 84 -8.12 12.19 -5.74
N VAL A 85 -7.57 13.40 -5.91
CA VAL A 85 -6.81 14.09 -4.85
C VAL A 85 -7.71 14.35 -3.64
N GLU A 86 -8.90 14.90 -3.84
CA GLU A 86 -9.88 15.14 -2.77
C GLU A 86 -10.24 13.84 -2.03
N LYS A 87 -10.50 12.75 -2.76
CA LYS A 87 -10.78 11.44 -2.15
C LYS A 87 -9.59 10.90 -1.37
N PHE A 88 -8.37 11.10 -1.86
CA PHE A 88 -7.16 10.68 -1.17
C PHE A 88 -6.96 11.46 0.13
N ILE A 89 -7.08 12.79 0.08
CA ILE A 89 -6.98 13.65 1.26
C ILE A 89 -8.09 13.35 2.28
N ALA A 90 -9.33 13.19 1.82
CA ALA A 90 -10.46 12.85 2.70
C ALA A 90 -10.22 11.53 3.45
N LYS A 91 -9.58 10.53 2.82
CA LYS A 91 -9.19 9.29 3.51
C LYS A 91 -8.18 9.53 4.63
N LEU A 92 -7.21 10.42 4.43
CA LEU A 92 -6.21 10.74 5.46
C LEU A 92 -6.82 11.51 6.63
N VAL A 93 -7.74 12.45 6.35
CA VAL A 93 -8.48 13.19 7.36
C VAL A 93 -9.39 12.26 8.16
N ASN A 94 -10.16 11.41 7.49
CA ASN A 94 -11.04 10.43 8.16
C ASN A 94 -10.25 9.41 9.00
N ALA A 95 -8.99 9.15 8.65
CA ALA A 95 -8.09 8.30 9.42
C ALA A 95 -7.35 9.03 10.56
N ASN A 96 -7.67 10.30 10.82
CA ASN A 96 -6.97 11.19 11.77
C ASN A 96 -5.45 11.23 11.54
N LYS A 97 -5.02 11.11 10.28
CA LYS A 97 -3.60 11.23 9.88
C LYS A 97 -3.23 12.64 9.47
N LEU A 98 -4.22 13.46 9.17
CA LEU A 98 -4.08 14.80 8.62
C LEU A 98 -5.22 15.66 9.15
N ASP A 99 -4.93 16.90 9.52
CA ASP A 99 -6.00 17.85 9.84
C ASP A 99 -6.76 18.27 8.57
N ALA A 100 -8.03 18.64 8.70
CA ALA A 100 -8.85 19.09 7.57
C ALA A 100 -8.25 20.33 6.87
N PHE A 101 -7.66 21.25 7.65
CA PHE A 101 -6.98 22.42 7.12
C PHE A 101 -5.72 22.03 6.34
N GLU A 102 -4.86 21.20 6.92
CA GLU A 102 -3.64 20.70 6.27
C GLU A 102 -3.95 19.94 4.97
N GLY A 103 -5.02 19.13 4.99
CA GLY A 103 -5.53 18.46 3.82
C GLY A 103 -5.91 19.42 2.70
N LYS A 104 -6.61 20.51 3.03
CA LYS A 104 -6.99 21.52 2.05
C LYS A 104 -5.79 22.25 1.46
N VAL A 105 -4.80 22.57 2.30
CA VAL A 105 -3.55 23.21 1.87
C VAL A 105 -2.79 22.29 0.91
N ILE A 106 -2.69 20.99 1.19
CA ILE A 106 -2.04 20.03 0.29
C ILE A 106 -2.80 19.90 -1.04
N GLU A 107 -4.13 19.80 -1.01
CA GLU A 107 -4.97 19.77 -2.22
C GLU A 107 -4.70 21.00 -3.12
N MET A 108 -4.68 22.19 -2.52
CA MET A 108 -4.39 23.43 -3.23
C MET A 108 -2.95 23.49 -3.76
N THR A 109 -1.98 22.99 -2.98
CA THR A 109 -0.57 22.93 -3.38
C THR A 109 -0.36 21.99 -4.57
N LEU A 110 -1.00 20.82 -4.57
CA LEU A 110 -0.95 19.86 -5.68
C LEU A 110 -1.65 20.40 -6.94
N SER A 111 -2.73 21.17 -6.76
CA SER A 111 -3.48 21.78 -7.87
C SER A 111 -2.80 23.02 -8.46
N GLY A 112 -1.63 23.42 -7.94
CA GLY A 112 -0.94 24.65 -8.37
C GLY A 112 -1.67 25.95 -8.00
N LEU A 113 -2.64 25.89 -7.08
CA LEU A 113 -3.40 27.07 -6.62
C LEU A 113 -2.71 27.82 -5.48
N LEU A 114 -1.66 27.22 -4.89
CA LEU A 114 -0.79 27.79 -3.87
C LEU A 114 0.60 28.16 -4.42
N ILE A 115 0.69 28.45 -5.72
CA ILE A 115 1.90 29.00 -6.32
C ILE A 115 1.92 30.49 -6.00
N GLU A 116 2.70 30.89 -4.99
CA GLU A 116 3.14 32.28 -4.90
C GLU A 116 3.94 32.59 -6.17
N GLU A 117 3.51 33.64 -6.90
CA GLU A 117 4.26 34.17 -8.03
C GLU A 117 5.70 34.51 -7.60
N PRO A 118 6.70 34.26 -8.46
CA PRO A 118 8.05 34.73 -8.20
C PRO A 118 8.06 36.26 -8.26
N VAL A 119 8.47 36.91 -7.17
CA VAL A 119 8.98 38.29 -7.17
C VAL A 119 10.48 38.26 -7.35
#